data_AF-A0A7S6M4S0-F1
#
_entry.id   AF-A0A7S6M4S0-F1
#
_cell.length_a   1.000
_cell.length_b   1.000
_cell.length_c   1.000
_cell.angle_alpha   90.00
_cell.angle_beta   90.00
_cell.angle_gamma   90.00
#
_symmetry.space_group_name_H-M   'P 1'
#
loop_
_entity.id
_entity.type
_entity.pdbx_description
1 polymer ?
#
loop_
_entity_poly.entity_id
_entity_poly.type
_entity_poly.pdbx_seq_one_letter_code
_entity_poly.pdbx_strand_id
1 'polypeptide(L)'
;MPCNPSLPSTIRGSARLLAIALAATPLAASAVAAPPEFHPPVRMKAGDDLIRVEKPGYAAPCVADIDRDGKPDLLVGQFKDGKIRVYKGLGDGKFAPGEWLMAGTAVAHVPGVW
;
A
#
# COMPACT_ATOMS: atom_id res chain seq x y z
N MET A 1 9.28 -9.21 8.11
CA MET A 1 7.82 -9.14 8.30
C MET A 1 7.21 -8.54 7.03
N PRO A 2 6.74 -9.32 6.05
CA PRO A 2 6.02 -8.74 4.92
C PRO A 2 4.64 -8.26 5.40
N CYS A 3 4.29 -7.01 5.08
CA CYS A 3 2.98 -6.43 5.40
C CYS A 3 1.91 -7.07 4.51
N ASN A 4 0.89 -7.62 5.15
CA ASN A 4 -0.28 -8.23 4.51
C ASN A 4 -1.35 -7.14 4.31
N PRO A 5 -1.70 -6.74 3.07
CA PRO A 5 -2.75 -5.77 2.85
C PRO A 5 -4.11 -6.45 3.09
N SER A 6 -4.72 -6.16 4.24
CA SER A 6 -6.07 -6.62 4.54
C SER A 6 -7.08 -5.82 3.72
N LEU A 7 -7.89 -6.53 2.93
CA LEU A 7 -9.00 -5.98 2.15
C LEU A 7 -10.06 -5.36 3.07
N PRO A 8 -10.75 -4.27 2.67
CA PRO A 8 -11.76 -3.63 3.49
C PRO A 8 -13.00 -4.51 3.65
N SER A 9 -13.42 -4.67 4.91
CA SER A 9 -14.72 -5.22 5.29
C SER A 9 -15.77 -4.11 5.25
N THR A 10 -16.90 -4.34 4.58
CA THR A 10 -18.28 -4.04 5.02
C THR A 10 -19.22 -4.04 3.82
N ILE A 11 -20.09 -5.05 3.72
CA ILE A 11 -21.43 -4.90 3.14
C ILE A 11 -22.40 -5.41 4.20
N ARG A 12 -23.17 -4.48 4.78
CA ARG A 12 -24.25 -4.77 5.72
C ARG A 12 -25.56 -4.52 4.99
N GLY A 13 -26.34 -5.57 4.78
CA GLY A 13 -27.67 -5.49 4.17
C GLY A 13 -28.57 -6.59 4.73
N SER A 14 -29.58 -6.19 5.51
CA SER A 14 -30.63 -7.06 6.05
C SER A 14 -31.66 -7.41 4.97
N ALA A 15 -32.02 -8.69 4.85
CA ALA A 15 -33.32 -9.09 4.30
C ALA A 15 -33.69 -10.51 4.77
N ARG A 16 -34.80 -10.62 5.51
CA ARG A 16 -35.53 -11.87 5.73
C ARG A 16 -36.54 -12.04 4.59
N LEU A 17 -36.54 -13.20 3.92
CA LEU A 17 -37.74 -13.81 3.34
C LEU A 17 -37.47 -15.28 3.00
N LEU A 18 -38.43 -16.12 3.39
CA LEU A 18 -38.42 -17.58 3.28
C LEU A 18 -38.94 -17.97 1.89
N ALA A 19 -38.17 -18.74 1.10
CA ALA A 19 -38.66 -19.50 -0.04
C ALA A 19 -37.69 -20.64 -0.36
N ILE A 20 -38.14 -21.88 -0.14
CA ILE A 20 -37.44 -23.11 -0.54
C ILE A 20 -37.81 -23.37 -2.00
N ALA A 21 -36.86 -23.17 -2.91
CA ALA A 21 -36.95 -23.64 -4.28
C ALA A 21 -35.68 -24.43 -4.60
N LEU A 22 -35.84 -25.74 -4.84
CA LEU A 22 -34.75 -26.64 -5.21
C LEU A 22 -34.36 -26.36 -6.68
N ALA A 23 -33.50 -25.37 -6.89
CA ALA A 23 -32.88 -25.10 -8.18
C ALA A 23 -31.53 -25.82 -8.22
N ALA A 24 -31.36 -26.73 -9.19
CA ALA A 24 -30.05 -27.27 -9.53
C ALA A 24 -29.18 -26.13 -10.06
N THR A 25 -28.42 -25.50 -9.18
CA THR A 25 -27.39 -24.52 -9.55
C THR A 25 -26.31 -25.26 -10.34
N PRO A 26 -26.07 -24.91 -11.62
CA PRO A 26 -24.84 -25.37 -12.25
C PRO A 26 -23.69 -24.85 -11.39
N LEU A 27 -22.80 -25.76 -11.00
CA LEU A 27 -21.56 -25.44 -10.31
C LEU A 27 -20.82 -24.44 -11.21
N ALA A 28 -20.90 -23.16 -10.87
CA ALA A 28 -20.16 -22.13 -11.57
C ALA A 28 -18.69 -22.53 -11.49
N ALA A 29 -18.09 -22.84 -12.64
CA ALA A 29 -16.66 -23.04 -12.72
C ALA A 29 -16.02 -21.78 -12.10
N SER A 30 -15.35 -21.95 -10.96
CA SER A 30 -14.57 -20.89 -10.35
C SER A 30 -13.74 -20.25 -11.44
N ALA A 31 -13.98 -18.97 -11.72
CA ALA A 31 -13.14 -18.22 -12.63
C ALA A 31 -11.73 -18.27 -12.02
N VAL A 32 -10.86 -19.07 -12.61
CA VAL A 32 -9.44 -19.03 -12.29
C VAL A 32 -9.02 -17.63 -12.73
N ALA A 33 -8.74 -16.76 -11.76
CA ALA A 33 -8.26 -15.42 -12.05
C ALA A 33 -7.06 -15.55 -12.98
N ALA A 34 -7.14 -14.89 -14.14
CA ALA A 34 -6.00 -14.81 -15.04
C ALA A 34 -4.77 -14.31 -14.26
N PRO A 35 -3.55 -14.79 -14.59
CA PRO A 35 -2.35 -14.31 -13.93
C PRO A 35 -2.29 -12.78 -14.04
N PRO A 36 -1.81 -12.09 -12.99
CA PRO A 36 -1.69 -10.64 -13.04
C PRO A 36 -0.80 -10.24 -14.22
N GLU A 37 -1.31 -9.40 -15.11
CA GLU A 37 -0.52 -8.79 -16.17
C GLU A 37 0.21 -7.56 -15.60
N PHE A 38 1.53 -7.56 -15.73
CA PHE A 38 2.35 -6.43 -15.32
C PHE A 38 2.62 -5.54 -16.53
N HIS A 39 2.33 -4.24 -16.38
CA HIS A 39 2.83 -3.24 -17.31
C HIS A 39 4.37 -3.15 -17.24
N PRO A 40 5.03 -2.62 -18.29
CA PRO A 40 6.45 -2.30 -18.24
C PRO A 40 6.81 -1.48 -16.98
N PRO A 41 8.02 -1.65 -16.43
CA PRO A 41 8.40 -1.00 -15.18
C PRO A 41 8.40 0.52 -15.32
N VAL A 42 7.72 1.20 -14.39
CA VAL A 42 7.65 2.66 -14.33
C VAL A 42 8.49 3.16 -13.16
N ARG A 43 9.24 4.24 -13.38
CA ARG A 43 9.92 4.92 -12.27
C ARG A 43 8.89 5.66 -11.42
N MET A 44 8.86 5.35 -10.12
CA MET A 44 7.99 6.03 -9.18
C MET A 44 8.37 7.50 -9.01
N LYS A 45 7.34 8.35 -8.90
CA LYS A 45 7.46 9.80 -8.77
C LYS A 45 6.67 10.34 -7.59
N ALA A 46 7.17 11.44 -7.04
CA ALA A 46 6.49 12.30 -6.09
C ALA A 46 6.44 13.70 -6.71
N GLY A 47 5.26 14.11 -7.19
CA GLY A 47 5.16 15.22 -8.14
C GLY A 47 5.97 14.94 -9.42
N ASP A 48 6.85 15.87 -9.80
CA ASP A 48 7.73 15.71 -10.96
C ASP A 48 9.04 14.96 -10.64
N ASP A 49 9.37 14.83 -9.36
CA ASP A 49 10.63 14.24 -8.89
C ASP A 49 10.57 12.72 -8.83
N LEU A 50 11.72 12.10 -9.08
CA LEU A 50 11.88 10.66 -8.89
C LEU A 50 12.02 10.34 -7.40
N ILE A 51 11.30 9.30 -6.95
CA ILE A 51 11.49 8.73 -5.62
C ILE A 51 12.84 8.02 -5.60
N ARG A 52 13.73 8.47 -4.71
CA ARG A 52 15.12 8.00 -4.61
C ARG A 52 15.47 7.59 -3.18
N VAL A 53 16.44 6.67 -3.10
CA VAL A 53 17.11 6.30 -1.86
C VAL A 53 18.50 6.95 -1.86
N GLU A 54 18.89 7.49 -0.71
CA GLU A 54 20.21 8.04 -0.45
C GLU A 54 21.28 6.95 -0.65
N LYS A 55 22.45 7.33 -1.19
CA LYS A 55 23.58 6.42 -1.38
C LYS A 55 24.02 5.82 -0.01
N PRO A 56 24.40 4.53 0.07
CA PRO A 56 24.67 3.57 -1.02
C PRO A 56 23.43 2.99 -1.71
N GLY A 57 22.23 3.21 -1.18
CA GLY A 57 20.97 2.89 -1.85
C GLY A 57 20.46 1.46 -1.61
N TYR A 58 20.05 1.17 -0.39
CA TYR A 58 19.24 -0.02 -0.08
C TYR A 58 17.79 0.40 0.12
N ALA A 59 16.92 0.06 -0.83
CA ALA A 59 15.51 0.39 -0.76
C ALA A 59 14.74 -0.73 -0.05
N ALA A 60 13.98 -0.38 0.98
CA ALA A 60 12.97 -1.25 1.59
C ALA A 60 11.64 -0.48 1.66
N PRO A 61 10.90 -0.36 0.53
CA PRO A 61 9.64 0.37 0.51
C PRO A 61 8.51 -0.43 1.17
N CYS A 62 7.56 0.29 1.77
CA CYS A 62 6.31 -0.23 2.30
C CYS A 62 5.16 0.66 1.83
N VAL A 63 4.01 0.06 1.50
CA VAL A 63 2.79 0.77 1.14
C VAL A 63 1.75 0.51 2.22
N ALA A 64 1.26 1.56 2.86
CA ALA A 64 0.26 1.49 3.91
C ALA A 64 -0.48 2.83 4.04
N ASP A 65 -1.77 2.79 4.38
CA ASP A 65 -2.52 3.99 4.77
C ASP A 65 -2.21 4.30 6.24
N ILE A 66 -1.27 5.23 6.49
CA ILE A 66 -0.77 5.49 7.85
C ILE A 66 -1.56 6.58 8.57
N ASP A 67 -2.27 7.44 7.84
CA ASP A 67 -3.08 8.52 8.40
C ASP A 67 -4.59 8.26 8.33
N ARG A 68 -4.99 7.13 7.73
CA ARG A 68 -6.38 6.65 7.62
C ARG A 68 -7.26 7.52 6.74
N ASP A 69 -6.69 8.16 5.73
CA ASP A 69 -7.45 8.95 4.76
C ASP A 69 -8.01 8.11 3.58
N GLY A 70 -7.72 6.81 3.57
CA GLY A 70 -8.15 5.87 2.54
C GLY A 70 -7.26 5.87 1.30
N LYS A 71 -6.16 6.63 1.29
CA LYS A 71 -5.18 6.66 0.20
C LYS A 71 -3.88 6.03 0.71
N PRO A 72 -3.42 4.94 0.09
CA PRO A 72 -2.17 4.31 0.52
C PRO A 72 -0.97 5.26 0.39
N ASP A 73 -0.23 5.42 1.47
CA ASP A 73 1.03 6.15 1.51
C ASP A 73 2.20 5.22 1.17
N LEU A 74 3.31 5.82 0.72
CA LEU A 74 4.55 5.11 0.44
C LEU A 74 5.63 5.51 1.44
N LEU A 75 6.12 4.54 2.20
CA LEU A 75 7.23 4.70 3.13
C LEU A 75 8.48 4.11 2.50
N VAL A 76 9.57 4.87 2.46
CA VAL A 76 10.85 4.46 1.87
C VAL A 76 11.94 4.57 2.92
N GLY A 77 12.39 3.42 3.41
CA GLY A 77 13.54 3.32 4.29
C GLY A 77 14.82 3.80 3.60
N GLN A 78 15.63 4.56 4.32
CA GLN A 78 16.95 5.01 3.90
C GLN A 78 18.03 4.23 4.64
N PHE A 79 19.07 3.86 3.93
CA PHE A 79 20.23 3.22 4.55
C PHE A 79 20.94 4.16 5.51
N LYS A 80 21.19 5.41 5.09
CA LYS A 80 21.91 6.38 5.90
C LYS A 80 21.08 6.80 7.12
N ASP A 81 21.67 6.67 8.30
CA ASP A 81 21.08 7.01 9.61
C ASP A 81 19.75 6.28 9.92
N GLY A 82 19.35 5.26 9.15
CA GLY A 82 18.08 4.54 9.35
C GLY A 82 16.82 5.41 9.26
N LYS A 83 16.87 6.54 8.53
CA LYS A 83 15.72 7.44 8.37
C LYS A 83 14.65 6.81 7.47
N ILE A 84 13.41 7.25 7.62
CA ILE A 84 12.31 6.83 6.75
C ILE A 84 11.71 8.06 6.08
N ARG A 85 11.63 8.04 4.75
CA ARG A 85 10.96 9.08 3.97
C ARG A 85 9.52 8.65 3.70
N VAL A 86 8.56 9.52 4.00
CA VAL A 86 7.13 9.30 3.82
C VAL A 86 6.67 10.11 2.62
N TYR A 87 6.00 9.46 1.69
CA TYR A 87 5.38 10.08 0.53
C TYR A 87 3.87 9.87 0.64
N LYS A 88 3.15 10.96 0.94
CA LYS A 88 1.71 10.89 1.17
C LYS A 88 0.94 10.51 -0.11
N GLY A 89 0.00 9.59 0.02
CA GLY A 89 -0.87 9.13 -1.06
C GLY A 89 -1.82 10.24 -1.50
N LEU A 90 -1.85 10.53 -2.80
CA LEU A 90 -2.81 11.48 -3.39
C LEU A 90 -4.01 10.77 -4.04
N GLY A 91 -3.94 9.45 -4.16
CA GLY A 91 -4.84 8.62 -4.97
C GLY A 91 -4.21 8.28 -6.31
N ASP A 92 -4.76 7.28 -7.00
CA ASP A 92 -4.36 6.87 -8.36
C ASP A 92 -2.86 6.63 -8.54
N GLY A 93 -2.18 6.12 -7.51
CA GLY A 93 -0.74 5.85 -7.53
C GLY A 93 0.15 7.10 -7.57
N LYS A 94 -0.40 8.28 -7.28
CA LYS A 94 0.34 9.54 -7.18
C LYS A 94 0.72 9.83 -5.73
N PHE A 95 1.88 10.46 -5.55
CA PHE A 95 2.41 10.81 -4.24
C PHE A 95 2.79 12.29 -4.16
N ALA A 96 2.61 12.87 -2.98
CA ALA A 96 3.12 14.19 -2.63
C ALA A 96 4.66 14.16 -2.46
N PRO A 97 5.34 15.33 -2.46
CA PRO A 97 6.76 15.42 -2.09
C PRO A 97 7.05 14.72 -0.77
N GLY A 98 8.20 14.05 -0.69
CA GLY A 98 8.54 13.22 0.45
C GLY A 98 9.01 14.02 1.66
N GLU A 99 8.50 13.67 2.83
CA GLU A 99 8.89 14.24 4.13
C GLU A 99 9.59 13.19 5.00
N TRP A 100 10.29 13.62 6.05
CA TRP A 100 10.86 12.67 7.01
C TRP A 100 9.78 12.20 7.97
N LEU A 101 9.77 10.90 8.28
CA LEU A 101 8.94 10.38 9.34
C LEU A 101 9.37 11.01 10.67
N MET A 102 8.42 11.57 11.41
CA MET A 102 8.66 12.25 12.67
C MET A 102 8.18 11.40 13.86
N ALA A 103 8.98 11.35 14.92
CA ALA A 103 8.59 10.87 16.24
C ALA A 103 8.49 12.08 17.18
N GLY A 104 7.28 12.63 17.31
CA GLY A 104 7.09 13.92 17.97
C GLY A 104 7.75 15.04 17.16
N THR A 105 8.73 15.73 17.75
CA THR A 105 9.47 16.83 17.09
C THR A 105 10.81 16.42 16.50
N ALA A 106 11.17 15.13 16.57
CA ALA A 106 12.43 14.61 16.05
C ALA A 106 12.19 13.69 14.85
N VAL A 107 13.18 13.58 13.95
CA VAL A 107 13.14 12.58 12.87
C VAL A 107 13.22 11.18 13.50
N ALA A 108 12.42 10.26 12.99
CA ALA A 108 12.45 8.86 13.40
C ALA A 108 13.64 8.14 12.75
N HIS A 109 14.37 7.37 13.55
CA HIS A 109 15.51 6.57 13.13
C HIS A 109 15.29 5.11 13.52
N VAL A 110 15.62 4.19 12.62
CA VAL A 110 15.69 2.76 12.95
C VAL A 110 17.01 2.51 13.68
N PRO A 111 16.98 2.04 14.95
CA PRO A 111 18.21 1.77 15.70
C PRO A 111 19.07 0.68 15.03
N GLY A 112 20.39 0.82 15.13
CA GLY A 112 21.35 -0.16 14.59
C GLY A 112 21.56 -0.06 13.07
N VAL A 113 21.07 1.02 12.45
CA VAL A 113 21.35 1.38 11.06
C VAL A 113 22.27 2.60 11.06
N TRP A 114 23.37 2.53 10.30
CA TRP A 114 24.45 3.51 10.26
C TRP A 114 24.45 4.28 8.93
#